data_AF-A0ABD5YCT4-F1
#
_entry.id   AF-A0ABD5YCT4-F1
#
_cell.length_a   1.000
_cell.length_b   1.000
_cell.length_c   1.000
_cell.angle_alpha   90.00
_cell.angle_beta   90.00
_cell.angle_gamma   90.00
#
_symmetry.space_group_name_H-M   'P 1'
#
loop_
_entity.id
_entity.type
_entity.pdbx_description
1 polymer ?
#
loop_
_entity_poly.entity_id
_entity_poly.type
_entity_poly.pdbx_seq_one_letter_code
_entity_poly.pdbx_strand_id
1 'polypeptide(L)' 'MRFPSPSLSQYAINTLVVVLTLAVLQYTGWLSGDPTGLDPAFLVVVAVTFPAFSYLIALVGANVRSNAE' A
#
# COMPACT_ATOMS: atom_id res chain seq x y z
N MET A 1 17.35 -17.01 -5.98
CA MET A 1 16.39 -15.94 -5.64
C MET A 1 15.74 -16.26 -4.32
N ARG A 2 15.81 -15.34 -3.35
CA ARG A 2 15.18 -15.51 -2.03
C ARG A 2 13.85 -14.78 -2.04
N PHE A 3 12.76 -15.50 -1.78
CA PHE A 3 11.43 -14.90 -1.68
C PHE A 3 11.22 -14.34 -0.28
N PRO A 4 10.70 -13.11 -0.15
CA PRO A 4 10.27 -12.60 1.14
C PRO A 4 9.09 -13.45 1.63
N SER A 5 9.10 -13.80 2.92
CA SER A 5 8.00 -14.51 3.60
C SER A 5 7.32 -13.59 4.62
N PRO A 6 6.67 -12.51 4.17
CA PRO A 6 6.01 -11.56 5.04
C PRO A 6 4.71 -12.15 5.63
N SER A 7 4.33 -11.71 6.82
CA SER A 7 3.04 -12.07 7.40
C SER A 7 1.89 -11.40 6.63
N LEU A 8 0.98 -12.21 6.10
CA LEU A 8 -0.20 -11.74 5.35
C LEU A 8 -1.08 -10.80 6.19
N SER A 9 -1.21 -11.08 7.49
CA SER A 9 -1.96 -10.24 8.43
C SER A 9 -1.37 -8.84 8.55
N GLN A 10 -0.05 -8.72 8.62
CA GLN A 10 0.63 -7.43 8.71
C GLN A 10 0.44 -6.62 7.42
N TYR A 11 0.50 -7.28 6.26
CA TYR A 11 0.22 -6.63 4.98
C TYR A 11 -1.22 -6.13 4.88
N ALA A 12 -2.19 -6.94 5.31
CA ALA A 12 -3.59 -6.54 5.33
C ALA A 12 -3.82 -5.35 6.26
N ILE A 13 -3.27 -5.37 7.48
CA ILE A 13 -3.37 -4.26 8.44
C ILE A 13 -2.74 -2.98 7.87
N ASN A 14 -1.52 -3.05 7.34
CA ASN A 14 -0.84 -1.89 6.77
C ASN A 14 -1.61 -1.31 5.58
N THR A 15 -2.14 -2.17 4.71
CA THR A 15 -2.96 -1.75 3.57
C THR A 15 -4.22 -1.05 4.05
N LEU A 16 -4.90 -1.61 5.05
CA LEU A 16 -6.10 -1.02 5.64
C LEU A 16 -5.80 0.35 6.24
N VAL A 17 -4.69 0.49 6.98
CA VAL A 17 -4.26 1.79 7.53
C VAL A 17 -4.07 2.81 6.41
N VAL A 18 -3.35 2.47 5.34
CA VAL A 18 -3.10 3.40 4.22
C VAL A 18 -4.40 3.81 3.53
N VAL A 19 -5.27 2.84 3.21
CA VAL A 19 -6.55 3.11 2.56
C VAL A 19 -7.43 3.98 3.45
N LEU A 20 -7.48 3.71 4.76
CA LEU A 20 -8.25 4.51 5.72
C LEU A 20 -7.71 5.93 5.83
N THR A 21 -6.38 6.10 5.90
CA THR A 21 -5.75 7.43 5.94
C THR A 21 -6.08 8.23 4.68
N LEU A 22 -6.00 7.61 3.50
CA LEU A 22 -6.36 8.27 2.25
C LEU A 22 -7.84 8.60 2.17
N ALA A 23 -8.71 7.72 2.66
CA ALA A 23 -10.14 7.99 2.76
C ALA A 23 -10.40 9.20 3.68
N VAL A 24 -9.75 9.30 4.83
CA VAL A 24 -9.87 10.46 5.72
C VAL A 24 -9.40 11.74 5.03
N LEU A 25 -8.27 11.70 4.32
CA LEU A 25 -7.75 12.87 3.59
C LEU A 25 -8.65 13.30 2.42
N GLN A 26 -9.30 12.35 1.75
CA GLN A 26 -10.31 12.66 0.73
C GLN A 26 -11.58 13.24 1.37
N TYR A 27 -12.04 12.64 2.47
CA TYR A 27 -13.24 13.08 3.18
C TYR A 27 -13.12 14.52 3.70
N THR A 28 -11.94 14.93 4.16
CA THR A 28 -11.69 16.31 4.61
C THR A 28 -11.46 17.30 3.46
N GLY A 29 -11.46 16.84 2.21
CA GLY A 29 -11.19 17.68 1.03
C GLY A 29 -9.72 18.09 0.90
N TRP A 30 -8.80 17.45 1.62
CA TRP A 30 -7.37 17.75 1.53
C TRP A 30 -6.74 17.20 0.24
N LEU A 31 -7.23 16.03 -0.20
CA LEU A 31 -6.62 15.29 -1.31
C LEU A 31 -7.29 15.53 -2.66
N SER A 32 -8.56 15.92 -2.68
CA SER A 32 -9.34 16.19 -3.89
C SER A 32 -9.82 17.64 -3.84
N GLY A 33 -9.43 18.43 -4.83
CA GLY A 33 -9.94 19.80 -5.02
C GLY A 33 -11.42 19.86 -5.46
N ASP A 34 -12.05 18.69 -5.67
CA ASP A 34 -13.45 18.56 -6.02
C ASP A 34 -14.29 18.40 -4.73
N PRO A 35 -15.42 19.11 -4.56
CA PRO A 35 -16.19 19.13 -3.31
C PRO A 35 -17.00 17.84 -3.05
N THR A 36 -16.92 16.87 -3.96
CA THR A 36 -17.87 15.76 -4.15
C THR A 36 -17.60 14.52 -3.28
N GLY A 37 -16.66 14.58 -2.34
CA GLY A 37 -16.46 13.53 -1.33
C GLY A 37 -15.53 12.40 -1.77
N LEU A 38 -15.61 11.26 -1.07
CA LEU A 38 -14.73 10.11 -1.26
C LEU A 38 -14.72 9.61 -2.71
N ASP A 39 -13.54 9.23 -3.22
CA ASP A 39 -13.38 8.51 -4.49
C ASP A 39 -13.13 7.01 -4.20
N PRO A 40 -14.17 6.15 -4.30
CA PRO A 40 -14.03 4.73 -3.98
C PRO A 40 -13.17 4.00 -5.01
N ALA A 41 -13.14 4.45 -6.27
CA ALA A 41 -12.35 3.81 -7.30
C ALA A 41 -10.86 3.98 -7.01
N PHE A 42 -10.45 5.20 -6.61
CA PHE A 42 -9.09 5.44 -6.16
C PHE A 42 -8.71 4.57 -4.95
N LEU A 43 -9.56 4.51 -3.93
CA LEU A 43 -9.28 3.71 -2.73
C LEU A 43 -9.14 2.21 -3.03
N VAL A 44 -9.96 1.67 -3.94
CA VAL A 44 -9.84 0.27 -4.41
C VAL A 44 -8.54 0.05 -5.16
N VAL A 45 -8.17 0.96 -6.06
CA VAL A 45 -6.89 0.89 -6.80
C VAL A 45 -5.72 0.88 -5.82
N VAL A 46 -5.72 1.74 -4.81
CA VAL A 46 -4.67 1.76 -3.79
C VAL A 46 -4.68 0.47 -2.97
N ALA A 47 -5.84 -0.03 -2.57
CA ALA A 47 -5.95 -1.27 -1.78
C ALA A 47 -5.34 -2.48 -2.50
N VAL A 48 -5.37 -2.51 -3.83
CA VAL A 48 -4.77 -3.59 -4.64
C VAL A 48 -3.30 -3.33 -4.93
N THR A 49 -2.96 -2.10 -5.33
CA THR A 49 -1.60 -1.77 -5.79
C THR A 49 -0.60 -1.67 -4.63
N PHE A 50 -1.00 -1.12 -3.48
CA PHE A 50 -0.14 -0.95 -2.32
C PHE A 50 0.52 -2.25 -1.83
N PRO A 51 -0.22 -3.35 -1.55
CA PRO A 51 0.41 -4.60 -1.14
C PRO A 51 1.27 -5.22 -2.24
N ALA A 52 0.86 -5.10 -3.51
CA ALA A 52 1.62 -5.62 -4.65
C ALA A 52 2.99 -4.94 -4.78
N PHE A 53 3.03 -3.60 -4.82
CA PHE A 53 4.29 -2.86 -4.89
C PHE A 53 5.15 -3.08 -3.65
N SER A 54 4.54 -3.11 -2.47
CA SER A 54 5.27 -3.36 -1.23
C SER A 54 5.92 -4.74 -1.21
N TYR A 55 5.27 -5.76 -1.76
CA TYR A 55 5.86 -7.10 -1.92
C TYR A 55 7.03 -7.08 -2.91
N LEU A 56 6.88 -6.40 -4.05
CA LEU A 56 7.94 -6.29 -5.05
C LEU A 56 9.19 -5.58 -4.48
N ILE A 57 8.99 -4.52 -3.68
CA ILE A 57 10.08 -3.83 -2.99
C ILE A 57 10.76 -4.77 -1.99
N ALA A 58 9.99 -5.51 -1.19
CA ALA A 58 10.54 -6.48 -0.25
C ALA A 58 11.32 -7.60 -0.97
N LEU A 59 10.85 -8.03 -2.14
CA LEU A 59 11.52 -9.02 -2.97
C LEU A 59 12.88 -8.50 -3.47
N VAL A 60 12.92 -7.26 -3.99
CA VAL A 60 14.17 -6.63 -4.41
C VAL A 60 15.12 -6.49 -3.22
N GLY A 61 14.66 -5.99 -2.08
CA GLY A 61 15.47 -5.85 -0.87
C GLY A 61 16.06 -7.17 -0.37
N ALA A 62 15.28 -8.25 -0.39
CA ALA A 62 15.74 -9.58 0.00
C ALA A 62 16.85 -10.12 -0.92
N ASN A 63 16.77 -9.83 -2.22
CA ASN A 63 17.77 -10.28 -3.20
C ASN A 63 19.00 -9.36 -3.27
N VAL A 64 18.89 -8.07 -2.92
CA VAL A 64 20.05 -7.18 -2.80
C VAL A 64 20.87 -7.52 -1.55
N ARG A 65 20.23 -7.67 -0.38
CA ARG A 65 20.93 -8.01 0.87
C ARG A 65 21.66 -9.36 0.78
N SER A 66 21.05 -10.34 0.14
CA SER A 66 21.65 -11.67 -0.07
C SER A 66 22.86 -11.69 -1.01
N ASN A 67 23.07 -10.66 -1.84
CA ASN A 67 24.26 -10.53 -2.68
C ASN A 67 25.38 -9.72 -1.97
N ALA A 68 25.08 -9.12 -0.82
CA ALA A 68 26.03 -8.35 -0.02
C ALA A 68 26.61 -9.15 1.17
N GLU A 69 26.08 -10.35 1.42
CA GLU A 69 26.66 -11.40 2.30
C GLU A 69 27.44 -12.42 1.45
#